data_AF-A0A534M3F1-F1
#
_entry.id   AF-A0A534M3F1-F1
#
_cell.length_a   1.000
_cell.length_b   1.000
_cell.length_c   1.000
_cell.angle_alpha   90.00
_cell.angle_beta   90.00
_cell.angle_gamma   90.00
#
_symmetry.space_group_name_H-M   'P 1'
#
loop_
_entity.id
_entity.type
_entity.pdbx_description
1 polymer ?
#
loop_
_entity_poly.entity_id
_entity_poly.type
_entity_poly.pdbx_seq_one_letter_code
_entity_poly.pdbx_strand_id
1 'polypeptide(L)'
;MDTDEMMRAVREFLRTARELAPIKVRRPWGTVYRDDRFPLIHQANLAWVTAVPEGGPERILADMDEAFRGTSIRHRALLFEDAEQAFGVQEEFIRRGFRP
;
A
#
# COMPACT_ATOMS: atom_id res chain seq x y z
N MET A 1 -1.12 -28.32 2.73
CA MET A 1 -1.40 -27.01 2.11
C MET A 1 -0.08 -26.50 1.62
N ASP A 2 0.01 -26.21 0.33
CA ASP A 2 1.21 -25.63 -0.27
C ASP A 2 1.38 -24.19 0.25
N THR A 3 2.60 -23.79 0.60
CA THR A 3 2.88 -22.44 1.12
C THR A 3 2.52 -21.38 0.08
N ASP A 4 2.71 -21.66 -1.20
CA ASP A 4 2.39 -20.74 -2.29
C ASP A 4 0.88 -20.54 -2.43
N GLU A 5 0.12 -21.60 -2.26
CA GLU A 5 -1.35 -21.58 -2.25
C GLU A 5 -1.87 -20.76 -1.06
N MET A 6 -1.30 -20.97 0.13
CA MET A 6 -1.63 -20.19 1.33
C MET A 6 -1.35 -18.69 1.11
N MET A 7 -0.18 -18.34 0.58
CA MET A 7 0.20 -16.94 0.34
C MET A 7 -0.70 -16.29 -0.72
N ARG A 8 -1.09 -17.03 -1.76
CA ARG A 8 -2.08 -16.57 -2.73
C ARG A 8 -3.43 -16.29 -2.06
N ALA A 9 -3.95 -17.22 -1.26
CA ALA A 9 -5.21 -17.06 -0.56
C ALA A 9 -5.19 -15.87 0.43
N VAL A 10 -4.10 -15.69 1.16
CA VAL A 10 -3.92 -14.53 2.06
C VAL A 10 -3.95 -13.23 1.26
N ARG A 11 -3.21 -13.12 0.15
CA ARG A 11 -3.24 -11.91 -0.71
C ARG A 11 -4.64 -11.61 -1.23
N GLU A 12 -5.37 -12.63 -1.69
CA GLU A 12 -6.73 -12.47 -2.19
C GLU A 12 -7.71 -12.04 -1.10
N PHE A 13 -7.61 -12.64 0.09
CA PHE A 13 -8.38 -12.21 1.26
C PHE A 13 -8.08 -10.75 1.60
N LEU A 14 -6.80 -10.39 1.65
CA LEU A 14 -6.40 -9.03 1.98
C LEU A 14 -6.96 -8.06 0.96
N ARG A 15 -6.77 -8.31 -0.35
CA ARG A 15 -7.29 -7.48 -1.44
C ARG A 15 -8.81 -7.31 -1.35
N THR A 16 -9.55 -8.40 -1.18
CA THR A 16 -11.02 -8.37 -1.05
C THR A 16 -11.46 -7.53 0.14
N ALA A 17 -10.80 -7.67 1.29
CA ALA A 17 -11.11 -6.88 2.47
C ALA A 17 -10.89 -5.37 2.26
N ARG A 18 -9.89 -4.96 1.45
CA ARG A 18 -9.64 -3.53 1.16
C ARG A 18 -10.71 -2.95 0.24
N GLU A 19 -11.37 -3.76 -0.57
CA GLU A 19 -12.51 -3.28 -1.36
C GLU A 19 -13.71 -2.82 -0.49
N LEU A 20 -13.70 -3.08 0.81
CA LEU A 20 -14.67 -2.52 1.76
C LEU A 20 -14.31 -1.10 2.22
N ALA A 21 -13.12 -0.59 1.92
CA ALA A 21 -12.73 0.76 2.31
C ALA A 21 -13.68 1.79 1.67
N PRO A 22 -14.15 2.79 2.43
CA PRO A 22 -15.11 3.77 1.93
C PRO A 22 -14.50 4.69 0.85
N ILE A 23 -13.18 4.87 0.86
CA ILE A 23 -12.49 5.75 -0.08
C ILE A 23 -11.36 4.97 -0.75
N LYS A 24 -11.32 5.04 -2.08
CA LYS A 24 -10.36 4.34 -2.95
C LYS A 24 -9.84 5.33 -3.98
N VAL A 25 -8.58 5.70 -3.85
CA VAL A 25 -7.91 6.64 -4.76
C VAL A 25 -7.05 5.83 -5.73
N ARG A 26 -7.58 5.57 -6.93
CA ARG A 26 -6.89 4.81 -7.97
C ARG A 26 -5.74 5.61 -8.58
N ARG A 27 -4.64 4.93 -8.88
CA ARG A 27 -3.43 5.44 -9.55
C ARG A 27 -2.95 4.42 -10.59
N PRO A 28 -2.12 4.81 -11.57
CA PRO A 28 -1.58 3.85 -12.55
C PRO A 28 -0.75 2.72 -11.92
N TRP A 29 -0.11 2.96 -10.78
CA TRP A 29 0.72 1.99 -10.06
C TRP A 29 -0.04 1.14 -9.02
N GLY A 30 -1.30 1.46 -8.74
CA GLY A 30 -2.05 0.79 -7.67
C GLY A 30 -3.21 1.62 -7.12
N THR A 31 -3.56 1.41 -5.84
CA THR A 31 -4.67 2.11 -5.18
C THR A 31 -4.30 2.50 -3.76
N VAL A 32 -4.61 3.74 -3.37
CA VAL A 32 -4.57 4.18 -1.97
C VAL A 32 -5.97 4.00 -1.38
N TYR A 33 -6.05 3.14 -0.35
CA TYR A 33 -7.28 2.89 0.40
C TYR A 33 -7.30 3.75 1.66
N ARG A 34 -8.48 4.28 1.99
CA ARG A 34 -8.65 5.20 3.10
C ARG A 34 -9.97 4.98 3.82
N ASP A 35 -9.92 5.03 5.15
CA ASP A 35 -11.06 5.11 6.04
C ASP A 35 -10.78 6.16 7.13
N ASP A 36 -11.24 7.38 6.89
CA ASP A 36 -10.99 8.55 7.74
C ASP A 36 -11.59 8.40 9.14
N ARG A 37 -12.52 7.44 9.34
CA ARG A 37 -13.07 7.09 10.66
C ARG A 37 -12.05 6.40 11.56
N PHE A 38 -11.02 5.78 10.96
CA PHE A 38 -10.02 4.98 11.65
C PHE A 38 -8.59 5.42 11.31
N PRO A 39 -8.21 6.68 11.58
CA PRO A 39 -6.99 7.29 11.03
C PRO A 39 -5.68 6.67 11.55
N LEU A 40 -5.73 5.95 12.66
CA LEU A 40 -4.58 5.28 13.28
C LEU A 40 -4.41 3.83 12.81
N ILE A 41 -5.41 3.26 12.14
CA ILE A 41 -5.37 1.86 11.69
C ILE A 41 -4.67 1.80 10.33
N HIS A 42 -3.46 1.24 10.32
CA HIS A 42 -2.64 1.14 9.11
C HIS A 42 -3.29 0.28 8.03
N GLN A 43 -3.94 -0.82 8.44
CA GLN A 43 -4.62 -1.72 7.50
C GLN A 43 -5.88 -1.11 6.86
N ALA A 44 -6.45 -0.07 7.48
CA ALA A 44 -7.56 0.69 6.91
C ALA A 44 -7.08 1.83 5.99
N ASN A 45 -5.80 2.21 6.09
CA ASN A 45 -5.20 3.37 5.42
C ASN A 45 -3.81 3.02 4.88
N LEU A 46 -3.75 2.52 3.66
CA LEU A 46 -2.51 2.06 3.01
C LEU A 46 -2.57 2.21 1.49
N ALA A 47 -1.40 2.11 0.86
CA ALA A 47 -1.27 1.92 -0.57
C ALA A 47 -1.12 0.43 -0.91
N TRP A 48 -1.97 -0.09 -1.79
CA TRP A 48 -1.77 -1.37 -2.46
C TRP A 48 -1.04 -1.11 -3.77
N VAL A 49 0.19 -1.57 -3.88
CA VAL A 49 1.08 -1.34 -5.02
C VAL A 49 1.03 -2.57 -5.92
N THR A 50 0.49 -2.40 -7.13
CA THR A 50 0.43 -3.46 -8.15
C THR A 50 1.66 -3.45 -9.06
N ALA A 51 2.26 -2.28 -9.27
CA ALA A 51 3.50 -2.13 -10.02
C ALA A 51 4.27 -0.90 -9.55
N VAL A 52 5.60 -0.95 -9.49
CA VAL A 52 6.41 0.24 -9.19
C VAL A 52 6.39 1.20 -10.40
N PRO A 53 5.99 2.48 -10.24
CA PRO A 53 5.93 3.43 -11.35
C PRO A 53 7.32 3.88 -11.82
N GLU A 54 7.39 4.43 -13.03
CA GLU A 54 8.51 5.27 -13.45
C GLU A 54 8.64 6.47 -12.47
N GLY A 55 9.84 6.67 -11.92
CA GLY A 55 10.07 7.58 -10.79
C GLY A 55 10.07 6.89 -9.42
N GLY A 56 9.80 5.59 -9.37
CA GLY A 56 10.08 4.73 -8.22
C GLY A 56 9.25 5.03 -6.98
N PRO A 57 9.78 4.67 -5.79
CA PRO A 57 9.14 4.89 -4.49
C PRO A 57 8.67 6.32 -4.25
N GLU A 58 9.41 7.33 -4.71
CA GLU A 58 9.08 8.74 -4.48
C GLU A 58 7.71 9.10 -5.05
N ARG A 59 7.39 8.59 -6.25
CA ARG A 59 6.10 8.86 -6.88
C ARG A 59 4.95 8.26 -6.08
N ILE A 60 5.13 7.05 -5.54
CA ILE A 60 4.13 6.39 -4.70
C ILE A 60 3.88 7.23 -3.43
N LEU A 61 4.95 7.68 -2.76
CA LEU A 61 4.86 8.45 -1.53
C LEU A 61 4.19 9.82 -1.73
N ALA A 62 4.52 10.51 -2.83
CA ALA A 62 3.88 11.79 -3.16
C ALA A 62 2.37 11.63 -3.41
N ASP A 63 1.97 10.59 -4.15
CA ASP A 63 0.56 10.30 -4.42
C ASP A 63 -0.19 9.90 -3.12
N MET A 64 0.48 9.22 -2.18
CA MET A 64 -0.07 8.94 -0.84
C MET A 64 -0.26 10.21 -0.02
N ASP A 65 0.73 11.10 -0.01
CA ASP A 65 0.65 12.38 0.72
C ASP A 65 -0.46 13.27 0.18
N GLU A 66 -0.66 13.28 -1.14
CA GLU A 66 -1.82 13.91 -1.76
C GLU A 66 -3.11 13.27 -1.28
N ALA A 67 -3.22 11.93 -1.32
CA ALA A 67 -4.40 11.20 -0.93
C ALA A 67 -4.75 11.35 0.56
N PHE A 68 -3.78 11.60 1.44
CA PHE A 68 -4.00 11.81 2.88
C PHE A 68 -4.08 13.28 3.28
N ARG A 69 -3.89 14.21 2.33
CA ARG A 69 -3.94 15.65 2.60
C ARG A 69 -5.29 16.05 3.20
N GLY A 70 -5.25 16.80 4.30
CA GLY A 70 -6.44 17.27 5.01
C GLY A 70 -7.11 16.22 5.91
N THR A 71 -6.54 15.01 6.00
CA THR A 71 -7.01 13.97 6.93
C THR A 71 -6.17 13.94 8.21
N SER A 72 -6.61 13.16 9.19
CA SER A 72 -5.86 12.91 10.44
C SER A 72 -4.88 11.73 10.31
N ILE A 73 -4.76 11.11 9.14
CA ILE A 73 -3.83 9.99 8.88
C ILE A 73 -2.41 10.54 8.75
N ARG A 74 -1.49 10.01 9.56
CA ARG A 74 -0.09 10.49 9.64
C ARG A 74 0.96 9.46 9.26
N HIS A 75 0.57 8.19 9.13
CA HIS A 75 1.48 7.13 8.72
C HIS A 75 1.42 6.90 7.22
N ARG A 76 2.42 6.19 6.70
CA ARG A 76 2.42 5.64 5.34
C ARG A 76 2.61 4.14 5.47
N ALA A 77 1.58 3.38 5.10
CA ALA A 77 1.64 1.92 5.04
C ALA A 77 1.50 1.48 3.58
N LEU A 78 2.29 0.51 3.17
CA LEU A 78 2.29 -0.02 1.80
C LEU A 78 2.21 -1.55 1.85
N LEU A 79 1.54 -2.12 0.86
CA LEU A 79 1.52 -3.55 0.60
C LEU A 79 1.76 -3.75 -0.89
N PHE A 80 2.77 -4.54 -1.23
CA PHE A 80 3.13 -4.87 -2.60
C PHE A 80 2.52 -6.22 -2.99
N GLU A 81 1.92 -6.27 -4.17
CA GLU A 81 1.37 -7.52 -4.71
C GLU A 81 2.48 -8.48 -5.15
N ASP A 82 3.56 -7.91 -5.70
CA ASP A 82 4.75 -8.60 -6.19
C ASP A 82 5.92 -8.44 -5.20
N ALA A 83 6.39 -9.57 -4.66
CA ALA A 83 7.48 -9.60 -3.68
C ALA A 83 8.84 -9.27 -4.29
N GLU A 84 9.09 -9.62 -5.56
CA GLU A 84 10.36 -9.30 -6.22
C GLU A 84 10.48 -7.80 -6.46
N GLN A 85 9.38 -7.17 -6.91
CA GLN A 85 9.32 -5.71 -7.03
C GLN A 85 9.50 -5.02 -5.68
N ALA A 86 8.84 -5.53 -4.64
CA ALA A 86 8.97 -4.99 -3.28
C ALA A 86 10.43 -5.05 -2.79
N PHE A 87 11.10 -6.18 -3.01
CA PHE A 87 12.50 -6.37 -2.66
C PHE A 87 13.41 -5.41 -3.45
N GLY A 88 13.17 -5.26 -4.74
CA GLY A 88 13.95 -4.39 -5.63
C GLY A 88 13.96 -2.91 -5.22
N VAL A 89 12.92 -2.44 -4.52
CA VAL A 89 12.83 -1.05 -4.02
C VAL A 89 12.98 -0.92 -2.50
N GLN A 90 13.21 -2.03 -1.79
CA GLN A 90 13.19 -2.08 -0.33
C GLN A 90 14.20 -1.13 0.31
N GLU A 91 15.45 -1.14 -0.16
CA GLU A 91 16.51 -0.28 0.37
C GLU A 91 16.15 1.21 0.26
N GLU A 92 15.47 1.59 -0.81
CA GLU A 92 15.06 2.95 -1.04
C GLU A 92 13.98 3.41 -0.04
N PHE A 93 13.05 2.52 0.31
CA PHE A 93 12.08 2.75 1.37
C PHE A 93 12.75 2.78 2.76
N ILE A 94 13.69 1.88 3.03
CA ILE A 94 14.45 1.87 4.30
C ILE A 94 15.20 3.20 4.50
N ARG A 95 15.85 3.72 3.46
CA ARG A 95 16.52 5.05 3.51
C ARG A 95 15.57 6.19 3.86
N ARG A 96 14.26 6.02 3.62
CA ARG A 96 13.19 6.98 3.95
C ARG A 96 12.50 6.67 5.28
N GLY A 97 13.02 5.73 6.07
CA GLY A 97 12.54 5.41 7.42
C GLY A 97 11.44 4.36 7.48
N PHE A 98 11.13 3.67 6.38
CA PHE A 98 10.19 2.55 6.40
C PHE A 98 10.79 1.32 7.07
N ARG A 99 9.90 0.50 7.64
CA ARG A 99 10.22 -0.78 8.25
C ARG A 99 9.50 -1.87 7.45
N PRO A 100 10.22 -2.67 6.65
CA PRO A 100 9.66 -3.77 5.87
C PRO A 100 9.02 -4.85 6.75
#